data_AF-A0A3D3NFK7-F1
#
_entry.id   AF-A0A3D3NFK7-F1
#
_cell.length_a   1.000
_cell.length_b   1.000
_cell.length_c   1.000
_cell.angle_alpha   90.00
_cell.angle_beta   90.00
_cell.angle_gamma   90.00
#
_symmetry.space_group_name_H-M   'P 1'
#
loop_
_entity.id
_entity.type
_entity.pdbx_description
1 polymer ?
#
loop_
_entity_poly.entity_id
_entity_poly.type
_entity_poly.pdbx_seq_one_letter_code
_entity_poly.pdbx_strand_id
1 'polypeptide(L)'
;MTQAGVVDPTQKVAGIATQLELAEQWVQWALSTDAASNPMLDTTGAYAHVNNLGPVFFVAGNTGGSSTRTFTVPAGKPIFFPIINAFDLEVPADNCDVQCAFGFIPGVGGATGLYATLDGQDLLLTFPSYR
;
A
#
# COMPACT_ATOMS: atom_id res chain seq x y z
N MET A 1 -25.44 -1.61 11.11
CA MET A 1 -24.20 -2.17 10.56
C MET A 1 -23.08 -1.21 10.92
N THR A 2 -22.04 -1.67 11.59
CA THR A 2 -20.89 -0.83 11.95
C THR A 2 -20.11 -0.53 10.68
N GLN A 3 -20.00 0.74 10.30
CA GLN A 3 -19.18 1.13 9.15
C GLN A 3 -17.72 0.82 9.45
N ALA A 4 -16.98 0.33 8.45
CA ALA A 4 -15.54 0.16 8.59
C ALA A 4 -14.90 1.52 8.93
N GLY A 5 -14.24 1.59 10.07
CA GLY A 5 -13.51 2.78 10.51
C GLY A 5 -12.04 2.70 10.10
N VAL A 6 -11.42 3.84 9.88
CA VAL A 6 -9.96 3.94 9.76
C VAL A 6 -9.36 3.72 11.15
N VAL A 7 -8.36 2.84 11.24
CA VAL A 7 -7.64 2.60 12.49
C VAL A 7 -6.64 3.73 12.70
N ASP A 8 -6.59 4.26 13.93
CA ASP A 8 -5.63 5.29 14.29
C ASP A 8 -4.18 4.79 14.03
N PRO A 9 -3.30 5.62 13.45
CA PRO A 9 -1.98 5.19 12.99
C PRO A 9 -1.05 4.72 14.10
N THR A 10 -1.29 5.23 15.32
CA THR A 10 -0.55 4.88 16.53
C THR A 10 -1.03 3.56 17.14
N GLN A 11 -2.20 3.07 16.72
CA GLN A 11 -2.77 1.82 17.20
C GLN A 11 -2.28 0.64 16.38
N LYS A 12 -2.14 -0.50 17.05
CA LYS A 12 -1.87 -1.76 16.36
C LYS A 12 -3.13 -2.27 15.67
N VAL A 13 -3.02 -2.62 14.41
CA VAL A 13 -4.05 -3.31 13.64
C VAL A 13 -4.02 -4.80 14.01
N ALA A 14 -5.20 -5.39 14.22
CA ALA A 14 -5.37 -6.78 14.68
C ALA A 14 -4.56 -7.12 15.96
N GLY A 15 -4.17 -6.12 16.75
CA GLY A 15 -3.34 -6.28 17.96
C GLY A 15 -1.88 -6.64 17.70
N ILE A 16 -1.42 -6.66 16.45
CA ILE A 16 -0.14 -7.27 16.05
C ILE A 16 0.87 -6.28 15.47
N ALA A 17 0.44 -5.34 14.62
CA ALA A 17 1.34 -4.51 13.84
C ALA A 17 0.86 -3.05 13.81
N THR A 18 1.80 -2.13 13.99
CA THR A 18 1.65 -0.70 13.74
C THR A 18 1.51 -0.41 12.25
N GLN A 19 1.12 0.81 11.88
CA GLN A 19 1.03 1.18 10.48
C GLN A 19 2.39 1.14 9.76
N LEU A 20 3.48 1.51 10.44
CA LEU A 20 4.83 1.43 9.87
C LEU A 20 5.22 -0.03 9.58
N GLU A 21 5.02 -0.94 10.55
CA GLU A 21 5.30 -2.37 10.35
C GLU A 21 4.44 -2.97 9.22
N LEU A 22 3.19 -2.51 9.06
CA LEU A 22 2.34 -2.92 7.94
C LEU A 22 2.83 -2.36 6.60
N ALA A 23 3.35 -1.14 6.56
CA ALA A 23 3.93 -0.58 5.33
C ALA A 23 5.16 -1.39 4.89
N GLU A 24 6.03 -1.78 5.84
CA GLU A 24 7.18 -2.65 5.57
C GLU A 24 6.74 -4.02 5.05
N GLN A 25 5.78 -4.67 5.72
CA GLN A 25 5.23 -5.96 5.30
C GLN A 25 4.55 -5.89 3.93
N TRP A 26 3.87 -4.77 3.64
CA TRP A 26 3.23 -4.55 2.34
C TRP A 26 4.27 -4.48 1.22
N VAL A 27 5.39 -3.77 1.41
CA VAL A 27 6.49 -3.72 0.43
C VAL A 27 7.09 -5.11 0.23
N GLN A 28 7.33 -5.86 1.31
CA GLN A 28 7.84 -7.23 1.23
C GLN A 28 6.89 -8.15 0.45
N TRP A 29 5.58 -8.11 0.73
CA TRP A 29 4.57 -8.88 0.00
C TRP A 29 4.54 -8.51 -1.49
N ALA A 30 4.55 -7.22 -1.80
CA ALA A 30 4.47 -6.72 -3.17
C ALA A 30 5.71 -7.12 -3.99
N LEU A 31 6.91 -6.99 -3.44
CA LEU A 31 8.16 -7.24 -4.16
C LEU A 31 8.62 -8.70 -4.14
N SER A 32 8.11 -9.54 -3.23
CA SER A 32 8.39 -10.98 -3.21
C SER A 32 7.46 -11.80 -4.11
N THR A 33 6.38 -11.22 -4.62
CA THR A 33 5.44 -11.94 -5.48
C THR A 33 5.92 -11.96 -6.94
N ASP A 34 5.93 -13.14 -7.55
CA ASP A 34 6.32 -13.36 -8.95
C ASP A 34 5.61 -12.42 -9.91
N ALA A 35 6.35 -11.84 -10.87
CA ALA A 35 5.82 -10.85 -11.80
C ALA A 35 4.58 -11.34 -12.58
N ALA A 36 4.52 -12.61 -12.96
CA ALA A 36 3.42 -13.19 -13.73
C ALA A 36 2.09 -13.25 -12.94
N SER A 37 2.14 -13.18 -11.62
CA SER A 37 0.98 -13.22 -10.71
C SER A 37 0.97 -12.05 -9.73
N ASN A 38 1.75 -10.99 -10.00
CA ASN A 38 1.94 -9.90 -9.06
C ASN A 38 0.70 -9.01 -8.97
N PRO A 39 0.10 -8.81 -7.78
CA PRO A 39 -1.09 -7.98 -7.60
C PRO A 39 -0.90 -6.50 -7.99
N MET A 40 0.33 -5.99 -8.01
CA MET A 40 0.62 -4.63 -8.50
C MET A 40 0.61 -4.51 -10.02
N LEU A 41 0.90 -5.61 -10.74
CA LEU A 41 0.92 -5.67 -12.20
C LEU A 41 -0.43 -6.15 -12.77
N ASP A 42 -1.32 -6.62 -11.90
CA ASP A 42 -2.68 -7.00 -12.24
C ASP A 42 -3.60 -5.79 -12.37
N THR A 43 -4.18 -5.62 -13.56
CA THR A 43 -5.13 -4.53 -13.85
C THR A 43 -6.58 -4.92 -13.55
N THR A 44 -6.86 -6.17 -13.20
CA THR A 44 -8.21 -6.71 -13.03
C THR A 44 -8.60 -6.98 -11.58
N GLY A 45 -7.65 -7.39 -10.73
CA GLY A 45 -7.89 -7.85 -9.35
C GLY A 45 -7.90 -9.37 -9.19
N ALA A 46 -7.74 -10.15 -10.27
CA ALA A 46 -7.65 -11.60 -10.25
C ALA A 46 -6.56 -12.15 -9.31
N TYR A 47 -5.48 -11.39 -9.08
CA TYR A 47 -4.36 -11.80 -8.24
C TYR A 47 -4.39 -11.21 -6.83
N ALA A 48 -5.43 -10.49 -6.42
CA ALA A 48 -5.49 -9.85 -5.10
C ALA A 48 -5.26 -10.79 -3.90
N HIS A 49 -5.47 -12.10 -4.07
CA HIS A 49 -5.31 -13.13 -3.04
C HIS A 49 -3.93 -13.81 -3.03
N VAL A 50 -3.09 -13.58 -4.04
CA VAL A 50 -1.77 -14.20 -4.16
C VAL A 50 -0.90 -13.79 -2.96
N ASN A 51 -0.42 -14.79 -2.22
CA ASN A 51 0.39 -14.62 -1.02
C ASN A 51 -0.24 -13.70 0.07
N ASN A 52 -1.56 -13.53 0.08
CA ASN A 52 -2.25 -12.52 0.90
C ASN A 52 -3.18 -13.15 1.97
N LEU A 53 -2.64 -14.11 2.72
CA LEU A 53 -3.39 -14.89 3.71
C LEU A 53 -3.20 -14.40 5.15
N GLY A 54 -2.39 -13.36 5.36
CA GLY A 54 -2.06 -12.80 6.67
C GLY A 54 -3.27 -12.21 7.43
N PRO A 55 -3.07 -11.83 8.69
CA PRO A 55 -4.11 -11.24 9.55
C PRO A 55 -4.66 -9.89 9.05
N VAL A 56 -3.92 -9.22 8.17
CA VAL A 56 -4.34 -8.02 7.43
C VAL A 56 -4.36 -8.36 5.93
N PHE A 57 -5.35 -7.87 5.20
CA PHE A 57 -5.43 -8.02 3.76
C PHE A 57 -4.71 -6.85 3.09
N PHE A 58 -3.68 -7.14 2.29
CA PHE A 58 -2.99 -6.11 1.53
C PHE A 58 -3.72 -5.84 0.21
N VAL A 59 -4.00 -4.57 -0.09
CA VAL A 59 -4.43 -4.17 -1.43
C VAL A 59 -3.22 -3.57 -2.12
N ALA A 60 -2.96 -4.03 -3.34
CA ALA A 60 -1.87 -3.52 -4.14
C ALA A 60 -2.08 -2.05 -4.49
N GLY A 61 -0.98 -1.30 -4.58
CA GLY A 61 -0.96 0.03 -5.16
C GLY A 61 -0.97 -0.05 -6.68
N ASN A 62 -0.48 1.00 -7.32
CA ASN A 62 -0.25 1.06 -8.76
C ASN A 62 1.23 1.39 -9.02
N THR A 63 1.74 1.02 -10.19
CA THR A 63 3.08 1.41 -10.67
C THR A 63 3.04 2.67 -11.56
N GLY A 64 1.85 3.22 -11.78
CA GLY A 64 1.62 4.48 -12.49
C GLY A 64 0.26 4.51 -13.17
N GLY A 65 -0.28 5.70 -13.41
CA GLY A 65 -1.58 5.85 -14.09
C GLY A 65 -2.78 5.43 -13.24
N SER A 66 -3.86 4.98 -13.89
CA SER A 66 -5.13 4.62 -13.25
C SER A 66 -5.49 3.16 -13.50
N SER A 67 -5.91 2.46 -12.44
CA SER A 67 -6.32 1.06 -12.47
C SER A 67 -7.65 0.90 -11.75
N THR A 68 -8.58 0.14 -12.34
CA THR A 68 -9.84 -0.25 -11.71
C THR A 68 -9.84 -1.76 -11.53
N ARG A 69 -9.85 -2.23 -10.27
CA ARG A 69 -9.76 -3.65 -9.93
C ARG A 69 -10.99 -4.08 -9.14
N THR A 70 -11.42 -5.33 -9.32
CA THR A 70 -12.52 -5.93 -8.56
C THR A 70 -12.07 -7.26 -8.00
N PHE A 71 -12.19 -7.42 -6.69
CA PHE A 71 -11.84 -8.63 -5.95
C PHE A 71 -12.66 -8.69 -4.65
N THR A 72 -12.60 -9.82 -3.95
CA THR A 72 -13.28 -9.98 -2.66
C THR A 72 -12.29 -9.95 -1.52
N VAL A 73 -12.73 -9.54 -0.33
CA VAL A 73 -11.90 -9.55 0.89
C VAL A 73 -12.64 -10.38 1.94
N PRO A 74 -11.95 -11.25 2.70
CA PRO A 74 -12.58 -11.97 3.81
C PRO A 74 -13.22 -11.00 4.81
N ALA A 75 -14.47 -11.26 5.19
CA ALA A 75 -15.20 -10.43 6.13
C ALA A 75 -14.46 -10.31 7.46
N GLY A 76 -14.45 -9.10 8.03
CA GLY A 76 -13.79 -8.82 9.32
C GLY A 76 -12.27 -8.72 9.27
N LYS A 77 -11.63 -8.93 8.11
CA LYS A 77 -10.19 -8.75 7.95
C LYS A 77 -9.88 -7.25 7.75
N PRO A 78 -8.98 -6.66 8.57
CA PRO A 78 -8.49 -5.29 8.32
C PRO A 78 -7.81 -5.21 6.95
N ILE A 79 -7.93 -4.06 6.29
CA ILE A 79 -7.32 -3.81 4.99
C ILE A 79 -6.20 -2.80 5.18
N PHE A 80 -5.06 -3.04 4.55
CA PHE A 80 -3.98 -2.07 4.44
C PHE A 80 -3.64 -1.83 2.97
N PHE A 81 -3.46 -0.56 2.60
CA PHE A 81 -3.12 -0.15 1.25
C PHE A 81 -2.37 1.19 1.26
N PRO A 82 -1.42 1.39 0.34
CA PRO A 82 -0.78 2.68 0.17
C PRO A 82 -1.73 3.66 -0.53
N ILE A 83 -1.77 4.91 -0.07
CA ILE A 83 -2.37 6.01 -0.85
C ILE A 83 -1.43 6.40 -2.00
N ILE A 84 -0.13 6.35 -1.72
CA ILE A 84 0.95 6.47 -2.69
C ILE A 84 2.04 5.46 -2.36
N ASN A 85 2.62 4.86 -3.38
CA ASN A 85 3.82 4.04 -3.29
C ASN A 85 4.75 4.41 -4.44
N ALA A 86 6.06 4.30 -4.21
CA ALA A 86 7.08 4.46 -5.22
C ALA A 86 8.23 3.50 -4.90
N PHE A 87 8.90 3.02 -5.94
CA PHE A 87 10.05 2.15 -5.81
C PHE A 87 11.16 2.69 -6.69
N ASP A 88 12.37 2.62 -6.16
CA ASP A 88 13.59 2.84 -6.90
C ASP A 88 14.44 1.58 -6.73
N LEU A 89 14.94 1.04 -7.84
CA LEU A 89 15.62 -0.25 -7.87
C LEU A 89 17.02 -0.04 -8.43
N GLU A 90 17.99 -0.03 -7.53
CA GLU A 90 19.41 0.06 -7.87
C GLU A 90 20.01 -1.34 -8.03
N VAL A 91 20.56 -1.62 -9.21
CA VAL A 91 21.35 -2.83 -9.47
C VAL A 91 22.84 -2.52 -9.37
N PRO A 92 23.72 -3.53 -9.14
CA PRO A 92 25.16 -3.27 -8.98
C PRO A 92 25.83 -2.48 -10.13
N ALA A 93 25.24 -2.51 -11.34
CA ALA A 93 25.74 -1.78 -12.49
C ALA A 93 25.45 -0.26 -12.45
N ASP A 94 24.48 0.17 -11.64
CA ASP A 94 24.06 1.58 -11.58
C ASP A 94 25.06 2.45 -10.80
N ASN A 95 25.97 1.82 -10.04
CA ASN A 95 26.98 2.49 -9.22
C ASN A 95 26.36 3.57 -8.30
N CYS A 96 25.13 3.34 -7.85
CA CYS A 96 24.38 4.16 -6.92
C CYS A 96 24.22 3.37 -5.62
N ASP A 97 24.78 3.90 -4.52
CA ASP A 97 24.56 3.35 -3.19
C ASP A 97 23.30 3.95 -2.54
N VAL A 98 22.99 3.54 -1.31
CA VAL A 98 21.83 4.04 -0.57
C VAL A 98 21.82 5.58 -0.45
N GLN A 99 23.00 6.20 -0.33
CA GLN A 99 23.09 7.64 -0.19
C GLN A 99 22.77 8.35 -1.51
N CYS A 100 23.23 7.80 -2.62
CA CYS A 100 22.83 8.25 -3.96
C CYS A 100 21.31 8.12 -4.17
N ALA A 101 20.71 6.98 -3.82
CA ALA A 101 19.28 6.73 -3.98
C ALA A 101 18.38 7.72 -3.19
N PHE A 102 18.84 8.19 -2.02
CA PHE A 102 18.13 9.21 -1.26
C PHE A 102 17.96 10.53 -2.01
N GLY A 103 18.77 10.81 -3.04
CA GLY A 103 18.60 11.94 -3.94
C GLY A 103 17.28 11.94 -4.73
N PHE A 104 16.63 10.77 -4.89
CA PHE A 104 15.37 10.64 -5.62
C PHE A 104 14.12 10.81 -4.72
N ILE A 105 14.28 10.77 -3.38
CA ILE A 105 13.18 10.96 -2.42
C ILE A 105 12.37 12.24 -2.65
N PRO A 106 12.97 13.41 -2.95
CA PRO A 106 12.20 14.64 -3.20
C PRO A 106 11.17 14.50 -4.33
N GLY A 107 11.41 13.63 -5.31
CA GLY A 107 10.47 13.34 -6.40
C GLY A 107 9.21 12.60 -5.94
N VAL A 108 9.31 11.84 -4.84
CA VAL A 108 8.19 11.10 -4.22
C VAL A 108 7.55 11.92 -3.08
N GLY A 109 8.37 12.59 -2.27
CA GLY A 109 7.93 13.37 -1.11
C GLY A 109 7.17 14.66 -1.43
N GLY A 110 7.18 15.10 -2.69
CA GLY A 110 6.43 16.28 -3.15
C GLY A 110 4.96 16.04 -3.49
N ALA A 111 4.43 14.82 -3.27
CA ALA A 111 3.05 14.50 -3.61
C ALA A 111 2.05 15.31 -2.78
N THR A 112 1.16 16.04 -3.45
CA THR A 112 0.07 16.82 -2.82
C THR A 112 -1.28 16.33 -3.28
N GLY A 113 -2.33 16.61 -2.50
CA GLY A 113 -3.70 16.26 -2.87
C GLY A 113 -3.97 14.77 -2.80
N LEU A 114 -3.23 14.03 -1.97
CA LEU A 114 -3.50 12.64 -1.67
C LEU A 114 -4.89 12.49 -1.04
N TYR A 115 -5.67 11.52 -1.51
CA TYR A 115 -6.99 11.21 -0.98
C TYR A 115 -7.27 9.72 -1.09
N ALA A 116 -8.14 9.22 -0.22
CA ALA A 116 -8.72 7.89 -0.32
C ALA A 116 -10.16 7.96 0.13
N THR A 117 -11.06 7.26 -0.58
CA THR A 117 -12.48 7.22 -0.24
C THR A 117 -12.96 5.81 -0.05
N LEU A 118 -13.84 5.60 0.93
CA LEU A 118 -14.60 4.36 1.11
C LEU A 118 -16.10 4.69 1.05
N ASP A 119 -16.83 4.05 0.15
CA ASP A 119 -18.26 4.30 -0.06
C ASP A 119 -18.61 5.79 -0.25
N GLY A 120 -17.73 6.51 -0.95
CA GLY A 120 -17.85 7.95 -1.20
C GLY A 120 -17.45 8.86 -0.03
N GLN A 121 -16.99 8.32 1.10
CA GLN A 121 -16.53 9.09 2.26
C GLN A 121 -15.01 9.23 2.27
N ASP A 122 -14.50 10.44 2.49
CA ASP A 122 -13.06 10.71 2.58
C ASP A 122 -12.47 10.11 3.88
N LEU A 123 -11.44 9.29 3.74
CA LEU A 123 -10.77 8.63 4.85
C LEU A 123 -9.77 9.57 5.57
N LEU A 124 -9.20 10.55 4.87
CA LEU A 124 -8.12 11.40 5.37
C LEU A 124 -8.59 12.59 6.20
N LEU A 125 -9.85 13.01 6.07
CA LEU A 125 -10.44 14.03 6.94
C LEU A 125 -10.53 13.57 8.41
N THR A 126 -10.47 12.27 8.64
CA THR A 126 -10.48 11.68 9.99
C THR A 126 -9.13 11.86 10.71
N PHE A 127 -8.03 12.02 9.97
CA PHE A 127 -6.67 12.12 10.53
C PHE A 127 -5.86 13.25 9.85
N PRO A 128 -5.98 14.50 10.34
CA PRO A 128 -5.39 15.68 9.69
C PRO A 128 -3.85 15.67 9.63
N SER A 129 -3.18 14.87 10.48
CA SER A 129 -1.73 14.81 10.59
C SER A 129 -1.02 14.13 9.41
N TYR A 130 -1.77 13.65 8.41
CA TYR A 130 -1.24 13.05 7.18
C TYR A 130 -1.05 14.05 6.02
N ARG A 131 -1.37 15.34 6.22
CA ARG A 131 -1.14 16.40 5.24
C ARG A 131 0.15 17.16 5.49
#